data_AF-A0A975AXX7-F1
#
_entry.id   AF-A0A975AXX7-F1
#
_cell.length_a   1.000
_cell.length_b   1.000
_cell.length_c   1.000
_cell.angle_alpha   90.00
_cell.angle_beta   90.00
_cell.angle_gamma   90.00
#
_symmetry.space_group_name_H-M   'P 1'
#
loop_
_entity.id
_entity.type
_entity.pdbx_description
1 polymer ?
#
loop_
_entity_poly.entity_id
_entity_poly.type
_entity_poly.pdbx_seq_one_letter_code
_entity_poly.pdbx_strand_id
1 'polypeptide(L)'
;MYTQIDMVKTIEQILGLPPMNQMDAAATPMYNAFTDKADLEPYDVIQNKIPLDKMNEGSASVPSYNGGSHSGSFKDIDGHWAKDAIEALASKGIIKGEDENHFAPDNKITRAEFASMMIRLLNIPEEIYNNEFKDVTSGDWYAKAIEAAYKAGIIVGDGSTMRPNDSISREEMAAIVMRVYEKLSKYKEENINKTTFADDSKISNWAKQAIANINKIGLMMGEPNNMFAPKESATRAEAAAVIFRILNKAGNLKASQNELKHKWAVASEKMFKGTSQDEDNQNEALLNRAIWYSVKGFNTPYPGDRKVYAPEEFDNN
;
A
#
# COMPACT_ATOMS: atom_id res chain seq x y z
N MET A 1 -6.07 30.41 5.95
CA MET A 1 -4.71 29.86 5.73
C MET A 1 -4.54 29.81 4.23
N TYR A 2 -3.67 30.65 3.68
CA TYR A 2 -3.52 30.80 2.23
C TYR A 2 -2.82 29.58 1.65
N THR A 3 -3.35 29.05 0.54
CA THR A 3 -2.76 27.91 -0.16
C THR A 3 -1.84 28.39 -1.29
N GLN A 4 -1.01 27.49 -1.81
CA GLN A 4 -0.18 27.77 -2.98
C GLN A 4 -1.05 28.14 -4.20
N ILE A 5 -2.27 27.61 -4.28
CA ILE A 5 -3.21 27.87 -5.38
C ILE A 5 -3.76 29.30 -5.28
N ASP A 6 -4.09 29.78 -4.08
CA ASP A 6 -4.57 31.17 -3.87
C ASP A 6 -3.50 32.21 -4.25
N MET A 7 -2.23 31.90 -3.99
CA MET A 7 -1.09 32.72 -4.42
C MET A 7 -0.97 32.80 -5.95
N VAL A 8 -1.02 31.66 -6.64
CA VAL A 8 -0.93 31.61 -8.11
C VAL A 8 -2.07 32.42 -8.72
N LYS A 9 -3.30 32.21 -8.24
CA LYS A 9 -4.49 32.95 -8.70
C LYS A 9 -4.33 34.46 -8.59
N THR A 10 -3.72 34.92 -7.50
CA THR A 10 -3.50 36.35 -7.26
C THR A 10 -2.51 36.92 -8.27
N ILE A 11 -1.43 36.20 -8.56
CA ILE A 11 -0.40 36.62 -9.54
C ILE A 11 -1.00 36.67 -10.94
N GLU A 12 -1.80 35.67 -11.33
CA GLU A 12 -2.48 35.67 -12.63
C GLU A 12 -3.34 36.91 -12.82
N GLN A 13 -4.13 37.27 -11.81
CA GLN A 13 -4.99 38.44 -11.89
C GLN A 13 -4.23 39.75 -11.93
N ILE A 14 -3.12 39.87 -11.20
CA ILE A 14 -2.24 41.05 -11.25
C ILE A 14 -1.63 41.22 -12.63
N LEU A 15 -1.20 40.13 -13.26
CA LEU A 15 -0.55 40.13 -14.57
C LEU A 15 -1.53 40.05 -15.75
N GLY A 16 -2.84 39.93 -15.50
CA GLY A 16 -3.87 39.78 -16.53
C GLY A 16 -3.78 38.47 -17.31
N LEU A 17 -3.23 37.41 -16.70
CA LEU A 17 -3.07 36.10 -17.33
C LEU A 17 -4.34 35.25 -17.19
N PRO A 18 -4.66 34.39 -18.18
CA PRO A 18 -5.74 33.43 -18.05
C PRO A 18 -5.40 32.33 -17.01
N PRO A 19 -6.40 31.70 -16.38
CA PRO A 19 -6.17 30.66 -15.38
C PRO A 19 -5.40 29.46 -15.92
N MET A 20 -4.33 29.05 -15.23
CA MET A 20 -3.42 27.98 -15.67
C MET A 20 -4.03 26.59 -15.50
N ASN A 21 -5.00 26.43 -14.61
CA ASN A 21 -5.79 25.20 -14.43
C ASN A 21 -7.16 25.45 -13.78
N GLN A 22 -7.99 24.40 -13.64
CA GLN A 22 -9.34 24.51 -13.06
C GLN A 22 -9.37 24.84 -11.56
N MET A 23 -8.36 24.40 -10.80
CA MET A 23 -8.27 24.68 -9.36
C MET A 23 -7.90 26.15 -9.12
N ASP A 24 -7.04 26.69 -9.97
CA ASP A 24 -6.67 28.09 -10.01
C ASP A 24 -7.86 28.98 -10.40
N ALA A 25 -8.65 28.55 -11.38
CA ALA A 25 -9.88 29.23 -11.75
C ALA A 25 -10.88 29.36 -10.59
N ALA A 26 -10.94 28.37 -9.69
CA ALA A 26 -11.86 28.34 -8.55
C ALA A 26 -11.29 28.95 -7.26
N ALA A 27 -9.98 29.25 -7.21
CA ALA A 27 -9.33 29.78 -6.02
C ALA A 27 -9.73 31.23 -5.74
N THR A 28 -9.70 31.61 -4.45
CA THR A 28 -10.03 32.98 -4.03
C THR A 28 -8.75 33.82 -4.03
N PRO A 29 -8.67 34.91 -4.80
CA PRO A 29 -7.48 35.76 -4.85
C PRO A 29 -7.24 36.48 -3.52
N MET A 30 -5.98 36.72 -3.19
CA MET A 30 -5.52 37.34 -1.94
C MET A 30 -5.41 38.86 -2.06
N TYR A 31 -6.46 39.57 -2.49
CA TYR A 31 -6.42 41.02 -2.71
C TYR A 31 -5.94 41.82 -1.47
N ASN A 32 -6.21 41.32 -0.28
CA ASN A 32 -5.89 42.01 0.97
C ASN A 32 -4.41 41.89 1.37
N ALA A 33 -3.63 40.98 0.76
CA ALA A 33 -2.22 40.80 1.09
C ALA A 33 -1.30 41.81 0.37
N PHE A 34 -1.77 42.43 -0.71
CA PHE A 34 -0.99 43.34 -1.56
C PHE A 34 -1.63 44.75 -1.59
N THR A 35 -1.81 45.35 -0.41
CA THR A 35 -2.29 46.73 -0.27
C THR A 35 -1.12 47.73 -0.34
N ASP A 36 -1.40 48.92 -0.84
CA ASP A 36 -0.52 50.08 -0.85
C ASP A 36 -0.39 50.75 0.54
N LYS A 37 -1.20 50.32 1.51
CA LYS A 37 -1.13 50.75 2.91
C LYS A 37 -0.47 49.68 3.76
N ALA A 38 0.68 50.02 4.34
CA ALA A 38 1.33 49.16 5.32
C ALA A 38 0.43 48.95 6.53
N ASP A 39 0.19 47.70 6.90
CA ASP A 39 -0.31 47.34 8.21
C ASP A 39 0.84 47.47 9.21
N LEU A 40 0.72 48.42 10.14
CA LEU A 40 1.74 48.74 11.15
C LEU A 40 1.39 48.14 12.52
N GLU A 41 0.31 47.37 12.62
CA GLU A 41 -0.02 46.66 13.84
C GLU A 41 1.13 45.70 14.22
N PRO A 42 1.58 45.69 15.49
CA PRO A 42 2.64 44.79 15.93
C PRO A 42 2.23 43.33 15.71
N TYR A 43 3.04 42.58 14.98
CA TYR A 43 2.78 41.16 14.78
C TYR A 43 2.90 40.40 16.11
N ASP A 44 1.83 39.70 16.51
CA ASP A 44 1.88 38.75 17.60
C ASP A 44 2.83 37.60 17.22
N VAL A 45 4.01 37.59 17.83
CA VAL A 45 5.03 36.58 17.57
C VAL A 45 4.48 35.21 17.97
N ILE A 46 4.14 34.40 16.98
CA ILE A 46 3.83 32.98 17.20
C ILE A 46 5.15 32.28 17.52
N GLN A 47 5.31 31.91 18.80
CA GLN A 47 6.44 31.11 19.24
C GLN A 47 6.50 29.81 18.42
N ASN A 48 7.70 29.53 17.92
CA ASN A 48 7.98 28.30 17.21
C ASN A 48 7.69 27.09 18.12
N LYS A 49 6.80 26.20 17.68
CA LYS A 49 6.42 24.98 18.40
C LYS A 49 7.42 23.83 18.22
N ILE A 50 8.35 23.92 17.26
CA ILE A 50 9.30 22.86 16.91
C ILE A 50 10.72 23.46 16.83
N PRO A 51 11.64 23.14 17.75
CA PRO A 51 13.00 23.69 17.76
C PRO A 51 13.70 23.66 16.40
N LEU A 52 14.40 24.73 16.03
CA LEU A 52 15.06 24.90 14.71
C LEU A 52 16.17 23.86 14.43
N ASP A 53 16.70 23.26 15.49
CA ASP A 53 17.70 22.20 15.51
C ASP A 53 17.11 20.79 15.43
N LYS A 54 15.78 20.67 15.47
CA LYS A 54 15.11 19.39 15.26
C LYS A 54 15.21 19.02 13.77
N MET A 55 16.14 18.13 13.42
CA MET A 55 16.16 17.48 12.12
C MET A 55 14.77 16.90 11.82
N ASN A 56 14.32 16.94 10.55
CA ASN A 56 13.16 16.16 10.14
C ASN A 56 13.34 14.74 10.66
N GLU A 57 12.42 14.28 11.53
CA GLU A 57 12.44 12.89 11.99
C GLU A 57 12.46 12.01 10.74
N GLY A 58 13.57 11.29 10.54
CA GLY A 58 13.71 10.40 9.40
C GLY A 58 12.54 9.44 9.40
N SER A 59 11.69 9.53 8.35
CA SER A 59 10.33 8.98 8.32
C SER A 59 9.49 9.41 9.51
N ALA A 60 8.45 10.22 9.27
CA ALA A 60 7.43 10.51 10.27
C ALA A 60 7.16 9.26 11.09
N SER A 61 7.43 9.34 12.40
CA SER A 61 6.86 8.42 13.36
C SER A 61 5.37 8.38 13.04
N VAL A 62 4.96 7.25 12.47
CA VAL A 62 3.56 6.85 12.36
C VAL A 62 2.92 7.22 13.70
N PRO A 63 1.78 7.94 13.73
CA PRO A 63 1.10 8.19 14.99
C PRO A 63 1.07 6.86 15.75
N SER A 64 1.68 6.86 16.93
CA SER A 64 1.81 5.68 17.78
C SER A 64 0.39 5.16 18.02
N TYR A 65 0.00 4.17 17.23
CA TYR A 65 -1.14 3.34 17.55
C TYR A 65 -0.77 2.70 18.88
N ASN A 66 -1.46 3.09 19.95
CA ASN A 66 -1.55 2.31 21.19
C ASN A 66 -2.31 1.00 20.93
N GLY A 67 -1.87 0.23 19.92
CA GLY A 67 -2.16 -1.18 19.78
C GLY A 67 -0.89 -1.89 20.19
N GLY A 68 -0.82 -2.31 21.46
CA GLY A 68 0.38 -2.83 22.09
C GLY A 68 1.19 -3.73 21.16
N SER A 69 2.40 -3.31 20.82
CA SER A 69 3.41 -4.19 20.27
C SER A 69 3.59 -5.33 21.26
N HIS A 70 3.19 -6.54 20.88
CA HIS A 70 3.44 -7.70 21.74
C HIS A 70 4.94 -7.97 21.75
N SER A 71 5.57 -7.59 22.85
CA SER A 71 6.97 -7.90 23.17
C SER A 71 7.16 -9.37 23.59
N GLY A 72 6.06 -10.10 23.83
CA GLY A 72 6.05 -11.50 24.24
C GLY A 72 5.64 -12.45 23.11
N SER A 73 6.14 -13.68 23.17
CA SER A 73 5.69 -14.80 22.33
C SER A 73 4.39 -15.39 22.90
N PHE A 74 3.49 -15.84 22.02
CA PHE A 74 2.27 -16.54 22.45
C PHE A 74 2.61 -17.97 22.88
N LYS A 75 1.94 -18.49 23.91
CA LYS A 75 2.24 -19.82 24.47
C LYS A 75 1.69 -20.96 23.62
N ASP A 76 0.58 -20.72 22.93
CA ASP A 76 -0.16 -21.70 22.13
C ASP A 76 0.40 -21.88 20.71
N ILE A 77 1.46 -21.17 20.35
CA ILE A 77 2.14 -21.31 19.05
C ILE A 77 3.46 -22.07 19.16
N ASP A 78 3.83 -22.56 20.35
CA ASP A 78 5.05 -23.35 20.53
C ASP A 78 4.98 -24.67 19.76
N GLY A 79 5.92 -24.87 18.84
CA GLY A 79 5.91 -26.02 17.92
C GLY A 79 4.93 -25.89 16.75
N HIS A 80 4.18 -24.79 16.66
CA HIS A 80 3.23 -24.56 15.58
C HIS A 80 3.94 -24.06 14.30
N TRP A 81 3.57 -24.59 13.14
CA TRP A 81 4.23 -24.28 11.85
C TRP A 81 4.17 -22.80 11.47
N ALA A 82 3.15 -22.07 11.95
CA ALA A 82 2.96 -20.64 11.69
C ALA A 82 3.64 -19.72 12.71
N LYS A 83 4.39 -20.26 13.69
CA LYS A 83 4.99 -19.50 14.80
C LYS A 83 5.74 -18.26 14.32
N ASP A 84 6.72 -18.45 13.43
CA ASP A 84 7.58 -17.37 12.95
C ASP A 84 6.77 -16.26 12.24
N ALA A 85 5.76 -16.66 11.45
CA ALA A 85 4.88 -15.72 10.78
C ALA A 85 4.05 -14.91 11.79
N ILE A 86 3.52 -15.57 12.82
CA ILE A 86 2.72 -14.94 13.86
C ILE A 86 3.57 -13.95 14.65
N GLU A 87 4.74 -14.34 15.13
CA GLU A 87 5.64 -13.47 15.90
C GLU A 87 6.12 -12.25 15.08
N ALA A 88 6.49 -12.47 13.81
CA ALA A 88 6.91 -11.39 12.93
C ALA A 88 5.80 -10.36 12.64
N LEU A 89 4.54 -10.81 12.58
CA LEU A 89 3.41 -9.92 12.37
C LEU A 89 2.94 -9.24 13.65
N ALA A 90 3.02 -9.93 14.79
CA ALA A 90 2.66 -9.40 16.10
C ALA A 90 3.62 -8.29 16.53
N SER A 91 4.93 -8.49 16.32
CA SER A 91 5.96 -7.46 16.56
C SER A 91 5.80 -6.21 15.69
N LYS A 92 5.11 -6.34 14.54
CA LYS A 92 4.75 -5.22 13.66
C LYS A 92 3.36 -4.62 13.95
N GLY A 93 2.65 -5.15 14.95
CA GLY A 93 1.29 -4.70 15.30
C GLY A 93 0.22 -5.02 14.23
N ILE A 94 0.53 -5.89 13.27
CA ILE A 94 -0.39 -6.24 12.17
C ILE A 94 -1.46 -7.21 12.66
N ILE A 95 -1.05 -8.18 13.47
CA ILE A 95 -1.95 -9.14 14.12
C ILE A 95 -1.96 -8.93 15.63
N LYS A 96 -3.05 -9.36 16.27
CA LYS A 96 -3.24 -9.33 17.72
C LYS A 96 -3.71 -10.71 18.18
N GLY A 97 -3.28 -11.12 19.37
CA GLY A 97 -3.79 -12.33 20.04
C GLY A 97 -5.25 -12.18 20.45
N GLU A 98 -5.87 -13.29 20.85
CA GLU A 98 -7.14 -13.25 21.57
C GLU A 98 -6.96 -12.64 22.96
N ASP A 99 -5.81 -12.92 23.58
CA ASP A 99 -5.35 -12.30 24.81
C ASP A 99 -3.83 -12.10 24.82
N GLU A 100 -3.25 -11.75 25.97
CA GLU A 100 -1.82 -11.46 26.10
C GLU A 100 -0.90 -12.68 25.89
N ASN A 101 -1.42 -13.90 26.02
CA ASN A 101 -0.66 -15.15 25.97
C ASN A 101 -1.12 -16.10 24.86
N HIS A 102 -2.29 -15.89 24.26
CA HIS A 102 -2.88 -16.81 23.28
C HIS A 102 -3.20 -16.12 21.95
N PHE A 103 -2.79 -16.75 20.86
CA PHE A 103 -3.12 -16.32 19.50
C PHE A 103 -4.30 -17.07 18.88
N ALA A 104 -4.54 -18.30 19.31
CA ALA A 104 -5.47 -19.29 18.79
C ALA A 104 -5.25 -19.59 17.29
N PRO A 105 -4.11 -20.18 16.90
CA PRO A 105 -3.73 -20.38 15.50
C PRO A 105 -4.73 -21.20 14.68
N ASP A 106 -5.34 -22.22 15.28
CA ASP A 106 -6.26 -23.15 14.61
C ASP A 106 -7.72 -22.68 14.58
N ASN A 107 -8.04 -21.60 15.31
CA ASN A 107 -9.38 -21.02 15.28
C ASN A 107 -9.68 -20.45 13.89
N LYS A 108 -10.95 -20.54 13.48
CA LYS A 108 -11.41 -19.92 12.24
C LYS A 108 -11.37 -18.41 12.39
N ILE A 109 -10.88 -17.73 11.34
CA ILE A 109 -10.80 -16.28 11.33
C ILE A 109 -12.05 -15.67 10.71
N THR A 110 -12.60 -14.65 11.35
CA THR A 110 -13.77 -13.93 10.86
C THR A 110 -13.40 -12.92 9.76
N ARG A 111 -14.38 -12.55 8.93
CA ARG A 111 -14.21 -11.52 7.89
C ARG A 111 -13.77 -10.18 8.47
N ALA A 112 -14.32 -9.78 9.63
CA ALA A 112 -13.96 -8.54 10.31
C ALA A 112 -12.53 -8.54 10.84
N GLU A 113 -12.08 -9.65 11.44
CA GLU A 113 -10.69 -9.80 11.89
C GLU A 113 -9.72 -9.72 10.72
N PHE A 114 -10.01 -10.46 9.64
CA PHE A 114 -9.13 -10.47 8.48
C PHE A 114 -9.04 -9.08 7.83
N ALA A 115 -10.16 -8.37 7.66
CA ALA A 115 -10.18 -7.00 7.17
C ALA A 115 -9.35 -6.05 8.06
N SER A 116 -9.48 -6.19 9.38
CA SER A 116 -8.72 -5.42 10.36
C SER A 116 -7.21 -5.68 10.26
N MET A 117 -6.79 -6.92 9.99
CA MET A 117 -5.39 -7.24 9.75
C MET A 117 -4.88 -6.61 8.43
N MET A 118 -5.69 -6.61 7.37
CA MET A 118 -5.31 -6.02 6.08
C MET A 118 -5.10 -4.49 6.15
N ILE A 119 -5.98 -3.77 6.85
CA ILE A 119 -5.80 -2.31 6.99
C ILE A 119 -4.56 -1.97 7.81
N ARG A 120 -4.24 -2.76 8.85
CA ARG A 120 -3.01 -2.59 9.64
C ARG A 120 -1.77 -2.90 8.81
N LEU A 121 -1.82 -3.96 8.00
CA LEU A 121 -0.76 -4.28 7.03
C LEU A 121 -0.50 -3.12 6.06
N LEU A 122 -1.55 -2.44 5.60
CA LEU A 122 -1.45 -1.29 4.70
C LEU A 122 -1.19 0.03 5.42
N ASN A 123 -1.18 0.04 6.76
CA ASN A 123 -1.12 1.23 7.59
C ASN A 123 -2.18 2.29 7.22
N ILE A 124 -3.39 1.83 6.91
CA ILE A 124 -4.54 2.71 6.61
C ILE A 124 -5.20 3.09 7.94
N PRO A 125 -5.40 4.39 8.21
CA PRO A 125 -6.05 4.83 9.43
C PRO A 125 -7.51 4.38 9.46
N GLU A 126 -7.98 4.02 10.66
CA GLU A 126 -9.39 3.71 10.90
C GLU A 126 -10.27 4.95 10.68
N GLU A 127 -11.47 4.75 10.12
CA GLU A 127 -12.40 5.84 9.81
C GLU A 127 -13.71 5.73 10.58
N ILE A 128 -14.41 6.85 10.78
CA ILE A 128 -15.73 6.82 11.43
C ILE A 128 -16.70 6.08 10.51
N TYR A 129 -17.37 5.07 11.07
CA TYR A 129 -18.32 4.23 10.35
C TYR A 129 -19.55 5.02 9.87
N ASN A 130 -19.90 4.91 8.58
CA ASN A 130 -20.95 5.68 7.94
C ASN A 130 -22.20 4.86 7.54
N ASN A 131 -22.43 3.72 8.22
CA ASN A 131 -23.60 2.85 7.99
C ASN A 131 -23.68 2.26 6.57
N GLU A 132 -22.54 1.98 5.95
CA GLU A 132 -22.45 1.34 4.62
C GLU A 132 -23.06 -0.08 4.61
N PHE A 133 -23.03 -0.77 5.74
CA PHE A 133 -23.54 -2.13 5.92
C PHE A 133 -24.63 -2.21 7.00
N LYS A 134 -25.67 -2.99 6.75
CA LYS A 134 -26.83 -3.10 7.67
C LYS A 134 -26.54 -3.93 8.92
N ASP A 135 -25.53 -4.79 8.87
CA ASP A 135 -25.13 -5.76 9.90
C ASP A 135 -23.88 -5.34 10.67
N VAL A 136 -23.46 -4.08 10.51
CA VAL A 136 -22.37 -3.46 11.28
C VAL A 136 -22.94 -2.25 11.99
N THR A 137 -22.69 -2.15 13.28
CA THR A 137 -23.09 -1.01 14.10
C THR A 137 -21.87 -0.16 14.45
N SER A 138 -22.03 1.15 14.61
CA SER A 138 -20.91 2.06 14.90
C SER A 138 -20.17 1.76 16.22
N GLY A 139 -20.81 1.03 17.13
CA GLY A 139 -20.22 0.59 18.40
C GLY A 139 -19.38 -0.67 18.30
N ASP A 140 -19.43 -1.40 17.18
CA ASP A 140 -18.65 -2.62 17.01
C ASP A 140 -17.16 -2.28 16.91
N TRP A 141 -16.31 -3.08 17.56
CA TRP A 141 -14.86 -2.86 17.59
C TRP A 141 -14.23 -2.82 16.19
N TYR A 142 -14.84 -3.51 15.22
CA TYR A 142 -14.41 -3.59 13.83
C TYR A 142 -15.04 -2.53 12.92
N ALA A 143 -16.02 -1.74 13.40
CA ALA A 143 -16.81 -0.87 12.51
C ALA A 143 -15.94 0.13 11.75
N LYS A 144 -14.99 0.75 12.45
CA LYS A 144 -14.06 1.72 11.86
C LYS A 144 -13.07 1.09 10.90
N ALA A 145 -12.65 -0.13 11.22
CA ALA A 145 -11.74 -0.90 10.39
C ALA A 145 -12.41 -1.32 9.07
N ILE A 146 -13.66 -1.77 9.15
CA ILE A 146 -14.49 -2.15 8.00
C ILE A 146 -14.75 -0.92 7.12
N GLU A 147 -15.08 0.24 7.70
CA GLU A 147 -15.26 1.48 6.94
C GLU A 147 -14.01 1.80 6.10
N ALA A 148 -12.84 1.85 6.75
CA ALA A 148 -11.58 2.15 6.10
C ALA A 148 -11.24 1.12 5.01
N ALA A 149 -11.46 -0.17 5.29
CA ALA A 149 -11.23 -1.24 4.33
C ALA A 149 -12.16 -1.13 3.11
N TYR A 150 -13.41 -0.73 3.30
CA TYR A 150 -14.40 -0.57 2.25
C TYR A 150 -14.08 0.63 1.36
N LYS A 151 -13.78 1.80 1.95
CA LYS A 151 -13.35 3.00 1.19
C LYS A 151 -12.05 2.78 0.44
N ALA A 152 -11.13 2.01 1.02
CA ALA A 152 -9.93 1.59 0.33
C ALA A 152 -10.22 0.61 -0.81
N GLY A 153 -11.41 0.03 -0.93
CA GLY A 153 -11.73 -0.99 -1.94
C GLY A 153 -11.01 -2.33 -1.69
N ILE A 154 -10.67 -2.63 -0.43
CA ILE A 154 -10.05 -3.89 -0.01
C ILE A 154 -11.12 -4.96 0.17
N ILE A 155 -12.19 -4.59 0.88
CA ILE A 155 -13.35 -5.42 1.09
C ILE A 155 -14.50 -4.95 0.20
N VAL A 156 -15.34 -5.89 -0.18
CA VAL A 156 -16.60 -5.64 -0.85
C VAL A 156 -17.64 -6.43 -0.07
N GLY A 157 -18.74 -5.79 0.31
CA GLY A 157 -19.85 -6.46 0.97
C GLY A 157 -20.59 -7.39 0.02
N ASP A 158 -21.48 -8.19 0.60
CA ASP A 158 -22.49 -8.94 -0.15
C ASP A 158 -23.77 -8.08 -0.24
N GLY A 159 -23.82 -7.23 -1.26
CA GLY A 159 -24.86 -6.20 -1.37
C GLY A 159 -24.79 -5.20 -0.21
N SER A 160 -25.82 -5.19 0.65
CA SER A 160 -25.90 -4.27 1.80
C SER A 160 -25.37 -4.86 3.12
N THR A 161 -24.65 -5.98 3.06
CA THR A 161 -24.29 -6.78 4.24
C THR A 161 -22.80 -7.12 4.21
N MET A 162 -22.08 -6.96 5.31
CA MET A 162 -20.64 -7.25 5.39
C MET A 162 -20.33 -8.69 5.81
N ARG A 163 -21.23 -9.29 6.59
CA ARG A 163 -21.06 -10.58 7.28
C ARG A 163 -19.81 -10.58 8.17
N PRO A 164 -19.67 -9.66 9.14
CA PRO A 164 -18.42 -9.44 9.86
C PRO A 164 -17.99 -10.63 10.71
N ASN A 165 -18.95 -11.34 11.31
CA ASN A 165 -18.71 -12.46 12.22
C ASN A 165 -18.64 -13.83 11.52
N ASP A 166 -18.93 -13.88 10.22
CA ASP A 166 -18.80 -15.11 9.44
C ASP A 166 -17.32 -15.46 9.28
N SER A 167 -17.01 -16.75 9.34
CA SER A 167 -15.68 -17.24 9.02
C SER A 167 -15.36 -16.98 7.55
N ILE A 168 -14.20 -16.40 7.27
CA ILE A 168 -13.80 -16.08 5.90
C ILE A 168 -13.49 -17.36 5.12
N SER A 169 -14.04 -17.48 3.91
CA SER A 169 -13.69 -18.60 3.03
C SER A 169 -12.35 -18.36 2.34
N ARG A 170 -11.71 -19.45 1.87
CA ARG A 170 -10.45 -19.37 1.13
C ARG A 170 -10.55 -18.54 -0.15
N GLU A 171 -11.68 -18.59 -0.86
CA GLU A 171 -11.89 -17.76 -2.05
C GLU A 171 -12.05 -16.27 -1.73
N GLU A 172 -12.70 -15.94 -0.62
CA GLU A 172 -12.86 -14.56 -0.14
C GLU A 172 -11.52 -13.99 0.33
N MET A 173 -10.75 -14.79 1.08
CA MET A 173 -9.39 -14.45 1.48
C MET A 173 -8.51 -14.14 0.27
N ALA A 174 -8.56 -15.00 -0.77
CA ALA A 174 -7.77 -14.80 -1.98
C ALA A 174 -8.09 -13.45 -2.66
N ALA A 175 -9.37 -13.12 -2.82
CA ALA A 175 -9.78 -11.86 -3.45
C ALA A 175 -9.35 -10.62 -2.65
N ILE A 176 -9.48 -10.65 -1.33
CA ILE A 176 -9.01 -9.55 -0.46
C ILE A 176 -7.49 -9.41 -0.55
N VAL A 177 -6.76 -10.51 -0.47
CA VAL A 177 -5.29 -10.53 -0.54
C VAL A 177 -4.79 -9.95 -1.85
N MET A 178 -5.43 -10.29 -2.98
CA MET A 178 -5.03 -9.76 -4.28
C MET A 178 -5.24 -8.26 -4.40
N ARG A 179 -6.35 -7.72 -3.88
CA ARG A 179 -6.58 -6.25 -3.82
C ARG A 179 -5.54 -5.55 -2.94
N VAL A 180 -5.19 -6.15 -1.80
CA VAL A 180 -4.14 -5.63 -0.91
C VAL A 180 -2.77 -5.67 -1.59
N TYR A 181 -2.46 -6.77 -2.27
CA TYR A 181 -1.20 -6.94 -2.97
C TYR A 181 -1.07 -5.97 -4.15
N GLU A 182 -2.15 -5.72 -4.91
CA GLU A 182 -2.19 -4.68 -5.94
C GLU A 182 -1.84 -3.30 -5.33
N LYS A 183 -2.38 -2.95 -4.17
CA LYS A 183 -2.08 -1.65 -3.53
C LYS A 183 -0.61 -1.53 -3.14
N LEU A 184 -0.02 -2.60 -2.61
CA LEU A 184 1.38 -2.62 -2.15
C LEU A 184 2.40 -2.67 -3.28
N SER A 185 2.12 -3.44 -4.33
CA SER A 185 3.09 -3.79 -5.37
C SER A 185 2.77 -3.21 -6.74
N LYS A 186 1.59 -2.62 -6.93
CA LYS A 186 1.03 -2.24 -8.24
C LYS A 186 0.88 -3.42 -9.20
N TYR A 187 0.92 -4.65 -8.68
CA TYR A 187 0.66 -5.85 -9.47
C TYR A 187 -0.71 -5.76 -10.14
N LYS A 188 -0.74 -6.02 -11.45
CA LYS A 188 -1.95 -6.09 -12.24
C LYS A 188 -2.27 -7.55 -12.50
N GLU A 189 -3.44 -7.97 -12.05
CA GLU A 189 -3.93 -9.32 -12.27
C GLU A 189 -4.05 -9.61 -13.77
N GLU A 190 -3.60 -10.80 -14.15
CA GLU A 190 -3.89 -11.34 -15.47
C GLU A 190 -5.35 -11.78 -15.53
N ASN A 191 -6.00 -11.54 -16.66
CA ASN A 191 -7.38 -11.99 -16.88
C ASN A 191 -7.40 -13.51 -17.09
N ILE A 192 -7.59 -14.25 -16.00
CA ILE A 192 -7.60 -15.70 -15.98
C ILE A 192 -8.98 -16.18 -15.52
N ASN A 193 -9.71 -16.83 -16.43
CA ASN A 193 -11.08 -17.29 -16.18
C ASN A 193 -11.18 -18.77 -15.77
N LYS A 194 -10.04 -19.46 -15.68
CA LYS A 194 -9.96 -20.88 -15.32
C LYS A 194 -8.68 -21.17 -14.54
N THR A 195 -8.81 -21.86 -13.42
CA THR A 195 -7.69 -22.31 -12.60
C THR A 195 -7.23 -23.70 -13.02
N THR A 196 -6.07 -24.12 -12.50
CA THR A 196 -5.52 -25.49 -12.70
C THR A 196 -5.98 -26.47 -11.64
N PHE A 197 -6.80 -26.05 -10.68
CA PHE A 197 -7.26 -26.88 -9.57
C PHE A 197 -8.34 -27.88 -10.00
N ALA A 198 -8.33 -29.06 -9.37
CA ALA A 198 -9.29 -30.13 -9.63
C ALA A 198 -10.73 -29.73 -9.27
N ASP A 199 -10.89 -28.82 -8.32
CA ASP A 199 -12.17 -28.28 -7.85
C ASP A 199 -12.51 -26.90 -8.44
N ASP A 200 -11.98 -26.54 -9.62
CA ASP A 200 -12.27 -25.27 -10.31
C ASP A 200 -13.78 -25.01 -10.49
N SER A 201 -14.58 -26.07 -10.64
CA SER A 201 -16.04 -25.96 -10.76
C SER A 201 -16.74 -25.50 -9.47
N LYS A 202 -16.10 -25.63 -8.31
CA LYS A 202 -16.60 -25.14 -7.01
C LYS A 202 -16.21 -23.68 -6.74
N ILE A 203 -15.27 -23.14 -7.50
CA ILE A 203 -14.79 -21.77 -7.36
C ILE A 203 -15.83 -20.81 -7.94
N SER A 204 -16.24 -19.81 -7.16
CA SER A 204 -17.11 -18.74 -7.65
C SER A 204 -16.47 -18.02 -8.84
N ASN A 205 -17.25 -17.71 -9.89
CA ASN A 205 -16.72 -17.04 -11.09
C ASN A 205 -15.96 -15.74 -10.77
N TRP A 206 -16.44 -14.96 -9.80
CA TRP A 206 -15.79 -13.72 -9.37
C TRP A 206 -14.43 -13.94 -8.69
N ALA A 207 -14.17 -15.13 -8.15
CA ALA A 207 -12.95 -15.46 -7.43
C ALA A 207 -11.88 -16.13 -8.32
N LYS A 208 -12.25 -16.65 -9.49
CA LYS A 208 -11.33 -17.42 -10.36
C LYS A 208 -10.07 -16.64 -10.73
N GLN A 209 -10.24 -15.38 -11.12
CA GLN A 209 -9.12 -14.51 -11.47
C GLN A 209 -8.16 -14.33 -10.28
N ALA A 210 -8.71 -13.98 -9.11
CA ALA A 210 -7.90 -13.79 -7.91
C ALA A 210 -7.19 -15.08 -7.49
N ILE A 211 -7.86 -16.23 -7.55
CA ILE A 211 -7.29 -17.54 -7.15
C ILE A 211 -6.19 -17.99 -8.12
N ALA A 212 -6.36 -17.77 -9.42
CA ALA A 212 -5.31 -18.08 -10.39
C ALA A 212 -4.06 -17.22 -10.16
N ASN A 213 -4.24 -15.92 -9.97
CA ASN A 213 -3.13 -14.98 -9.76
C ASN A 213 -2.44 -15.20 -8.40
N ILE A 214 -3.19 -15.37 -7.32
CA ILE A 214 -2.62 -15.56 -5.98
C ILE A 214 -1.77 -16.83 -5.88
N ASN A 215 -2.18 -17.89 -6.62
CA ASN A 215 -1.42 -19.12 -6.72
C ASN A 215 -0.15 -18.95 -7.57
N LYS A 216 -0.27 -18.29 -8.73
CA LYS A 216 0.88 -17.96 -9.60
C LYS A 216 1.96 -17.16 -8.86
N ILE A 217 1.55 -16.21 -8.03
CA ILE A 217 2.48 -15.38 -7.24
C ILE A 217 3.01 -16.15 -6.02
N GLY A 218 2.36 -17.24 -5.61
CA GLY A 218 2.75 -18.06 -4.47
C GLY A 218 2.41 -17.43 -3.12
N LEU A 219 1.38 -16.57 -3.06
CA LEU A 219 0.91 -16.00 -1.79
C LEU A 219 -0.03 -16.97 -1.06
N MET A 220 -0.81 -17.75 -1.81
CA MET A 220 -1.69 -18.78 -1.30
C MET A 220 -1.57 -20.05 -2.14
N MET A 221 -1.42 -21.19 -1.47
CA MET A 221 -1.21 -22.49 -2.10
C MET A 221 -2.50 -23.32 -2.04
N GLY A 222 -2.62 -24.26 -2.96
CA GLY A 222 -3.64 -25.31 -2.86
C GLY A 222 -3.34 -26.32 -1.75
N GLU A 223 -4.30 -27.19 -1.54
CA GLU A 223 -4.26 -28.34 -0.65
C GLU A 223 -3.79 -29.61 -1.41
N PRO A 224 -3.52 -30.72 -0.69
CA PRO A 224 -3.26 -32.01 -1.33
C PRO A 224 -4.32 -32.39 -2.37
N ASN A 225 -3.94 -33.26 -3.31
CA ASN A 225 -4.78 -33.68 -4.44
C ASN A 225 -5.17 -32.56 -5.41
N ASN A 226 -4.36 -31.49 -5.49
CA ASN A 226 -4.57 -30.36 -6.41
C ASN A 226 -5.92 -29.67 -6.20
N MET A 227 -6.36 -29.53 -4.93
CA MET A 227 -7.58 -28.81 -4.58
C MET A 227 -7.26 -27.40 -4.08
N PHE A 228 -8.15 -26.45 -4.33
CA PHE A 228 -8.07 -25.13 -3.68
C PHE A 228 -8.93 -25.04 -2.41
N ALA A 229 -10.03 -25.80 -2.37
CA ALA A 229 -11.03 -25.80 -1.32
C ALA A 229 -11.69 -24.42 -1.11
N PRO A 230 -12.30 -23.82 -2.16
CA PRO A 230 -12.70 -22.40 -2.16
C PRO A 230 -13.71 -22.03 -1.07
N LYS A 231 -14.57 -22.97 -0.65
CA LYS A 231 -15.64 -22.73 0.33
C LYS A 231 -15.23 -23.02 1.77
N GLU A 232 -14.06 -23.63 1.97
CA GLU A 232 -13.58 -23.94 3.31
C GLU A 232 -13.17 -22.66 4.05
N SER A 233 -13.41 -22.65 5.36
CA SER A 233 -13.05 -21.52 6.21
C SER A 233 -11.56 -21.56 6.55
N ALA A 234 -10.90 -20.41 6.42
CA ALA A 234 -9.50 -20.26 6.78
C ALA A 234 -9.29 -20.15 8.30
N THR A 235 -8.14 -20.60 8.76
CA THR A 235 -7.67 -20.44 10.14
C THR A 235 -6.90 -19.13 10.33
N ARG A 236 -6.74 -18.70 11.59
CA ARG A 236 -5.92 -17.54 11.95
C ARG A 236 -4.45 -17.75 11.56
N ALA A 237 -3.93 -18.97 11.69
CA ALA A 237 -2.59 -19.33 11.25
C ALA A 237 -2.40 -19.22 9.73
N GLU A 238 -3.38 -19.70 8.94
CA GLU A 238 -3.34 -19.55 7.49
C GLU A 238 -3.36 -18.08 7.06
N ALA A 239 -4.22 -17.26 7.70
CA ALA A 239 -4.25 -15.82 7.47
C ALA A 239 -2.89 -15.17 7.77
N ALA A 240 -2.30 -15.48 8.93
CA ALA A 240 -0.98 -14.97 9.31
C ALA A 240 0.09 -15.39 8.31
N ALA A 241 0.10 -16.65 7.87
CA ALA A 241 1.05 -17.13 6.88
C ALA A 241 0.93 -16.41 5.53
N VAL A 242 -0.30 -16.15 5.06
CA VAL A 242 -0.53 -15.40 3.81
C VAL A 242 -0.07 -13.95 3.95
N ILE A 243 -0.39 -13.28 5.06
CA ILE A 243 0.05 -11.90 5.34
C ILE A 243 1.58 -11.82 5.39
N PHE A 244 2.23 -12.78 6.04
CA PHE A 244 3.68 -12.84 6.13
C PHE A 244 4.33 -13.03 4.75
N ARG A 245 3.74 -13.86 3.87
CA ARG A 245 4.18 -13.98 2.47
C ARG A 245 4.01 -12.68 1.70
N ILE A 246 2.91 -11.93 1.90
CA ILE A 246 2.72 -10.61 1.30
C ILE A 246 3.86 -9.67 1.70
N LEU A 247 4.19 -9.61 3.00
CA LEU A 247 5.28 -8.77 3.50
C LEU A 247 6.63 -9.14 2.91
N ASN A 248 6.96 -10.43 2.87
CA ASN A 248 8.24 -10.89 2.31
C ASN A 248 8.31 -10.58 0.81
N LYS A 249 7.24 -10.83 0.07
CA LYS A 249 7.19 -10.52 -1.37
C LYS A 249 7.30 -9.03 -1.63
N ALA A 250 6.55 -8.20 -0.89
CA ALA A 250 6.61 -6.74 -1.01
C ALA A 250 7.96 -6.16 -0.54
N GLY A 251 8.57 -6.74 0.49
CA GLY A 251 9.91 -6.38 0.96
C GLY A 251 10.98 -6.69 -0.09
N ASN A 252 10.94 -7.89 -0.68
CA ASN A 252 11.84 -8.29 -1.76
C ASN A 252 11.67 -7.40 -3.00
N LEU A 253 10.44 -6.99 -3.33
CA LEU A 253 10.18 -6.03 -4.41
C LEU A 253 10.86 -4.68 -4.13
N LYS A 254 10.72 -4.14 -2.92
CA LYS A 254 11.40 -2.90 -2.52
C LYS A 254 12.92 -3.04 -2.56
N ALA A 255 13.47 -4.17 -2.12
CA ALA A 255 14.90 -4.44 -2.19
C ALA A 255 15.41 -4.45 -3.64
N SER A 256 14.72 -5.17 -4.54
CA SER A 256 15.04 -5.20 -5.96
C SER A 256 14.95 -3.81 -6.63
N GLN A 257 13.94 -3.01 -6.27
CA GLN A 257 13.81 -1.63 -6.76
C GLN A 257 14.96 -0.73 -6.26
N ASN A 258 15.38 -0.87 -5.01
CA ASN A 258 16.51 -0.14 -4.47
C ASN A 258 17.82 -0.53 -5.17
N GLU A 259 18.00 -1.81 -5.49
CA GLU A 259 19.14 -2.29 -6.26
C GLU A 259 19.15 -1.67 -7.68
N LEU A 260 18.02 -1.70 -8.38
CA LEU A 260 17.89 -1.06 -9.71
C LEU A 260 18.17 0.44 -9.64
N LYS A 261 17.60 1.12 -8.63
CA LYS A 261 17.85 2.55 -8.40
C LYS A 261 19.34 2.83 -8.16
N HIS A 262 20.03 1.98 -7.40
CA HIS A 262 21.46 2.11 -7.15
C HIS A 262 22.27 1.92 -8.44
N LYS A 263 21.99 0.87 -9.23
CA LYS A 263 22.67 0.63 -10.52
C LYS A 263 22.49 1.80 -11.48
N TRP A 264 21.26 2.31 -11.61
CA TRP A 264 20.97 3.48 -12.44
C TRP A 264 21.61 4.76 -11.93
N ALA A 265 21.75 4.95 -10.62
CA ALA A 265 22.48 6.09 -10.05
C ALA A 265 23.98 6.04 -10.36
N VAL A 266 24.59 4.85 -10.30
CA VAL A 266 26.00 4.65 -10.66
C VAL A 266 26.20 4.84 -12.17
N ALA A 267 25.29 4.32 -13.00
CA ALA A 267 25.35 4.47 -14.45
C ALA A 267 25.18 5.93 -14.87
N SER A 268 24.23 6.67 -14.29
CA SER A 268 24.05 8.08 -14.59
C SER A 268 25.24 8.92 -14.14
N GLU A 269 25.86 8.62 -12.98
CA GLU A 269 27.09 9.31 -12.56
C GLU A 269 28.22 9.12 -13.58
N LYS A 270 28.36 7.94 -14.19
CA LYS A 270 29.32 7.70 -15.28
C LYS A 270 28.96 8.47 -16.55
N MET A 271 27.67 8.53 -16.90
CA MET A 271 27.18 9.29 -18.05
C MET A 271 27.45 10.80 -17.88
N PHE A 272 27.29 11.36 -16.68
CA PHE A 272 27.43 12.80 -16.43
C PHE A 272 28.80 13.24 -15.88
N LYS A 273 29.73 12.32 -15.64
CA LYS A 273 31.14 12.65 -15.34
C LYS A 273 31.77 13.17 -16.62
N GLY A 274 31.74 14.50 -16.81
CA GLY A 274 32.31 15.23 -17.96
C GLY A 274 33.83 15.13 -18.08
N THR A 275 34.36 13.92 -18.08
CA THR A 275 35.79 13.57 -18.17
C THR A 275 36.15 12.88 -19.48
N SER A 276 35.20 12.61 -20.39
CA SER A 276 35.52 12.09 -21.73
C SER A 276 35.91 13.22 -22.67
N GLN A 277 37.01 13.02 -23.41
CA GLN A 277 37.45 13.87 -24.52
C GLN A 277 36.59 13.72 -25.79
N ASP A 278 35.59 12.83 -25.76
CA ASP A 278 34.69 12.54 -26.86
C ASP A 278 33.43 13.43 -26.77
N GLU A 279 32.92 13.86 -27.93
CA GLU A 279 31.64 14.59 -28.05
C GLU A 279 30.51 13.82 -27.34
N ASP A 280 29.51 14.54 -26.81
CA ASP A 280 28.32 14.07 -26.07
C ASP A 280 27.49 13.01 -26.83
N ASN A 281 28.05 11.84 -27.13
CA ASN A 281 27.34 10.69 -27.68
C ASN A 281 26.67 9.90 -26.55
N GLN A 282 26.00 10.64 -25.66
CA GLN A 282 25.16 10.11 -24.60
C GLN A 282 24.08 9.27 -25.29
N ASN A 283 24.04 7.96 -25.02
CA ASN A 283 22.99 7.11 -25.56
C ASN A 283 21.62 7.63 -25.09
N GLU A 284 20.95 8.39 -25.95
CA GLU A 284 19.68 9.07 -25.66
C GLU A 284 18.63 8.07 -25.15
N ALA A 285 18.69 6.83 -25.65
CA ALA A 285 17.80 5.75 -25.25
C ALA A 285 18.05 5.27 -23.81
N LEU A 286 19.29 5.32 -23.32
CA LEU A 286 19.63 5.05 -21.91
C LEU A 286 19.22 6.23 -21.02
N LEU A 287 19.45 7.46 -21.47
CA LEU A 287 19.09 8.67 -20.73
C LEU A 287 17.56 8.80 -20.54
N ASN A 288 16.79 8.63 -21.62
CA ASN A 288 15.33 8.70 -21.59
C ASN A 288 14.75 7.62 -20.65
N ARG A 289 15.35 6.42 -20.62
CA ARG A 289 14.99 5.35 -19.69
C ARG A 289 15.34 5.70 -18.25
N ALA A 290 16.54 6.24 -17.98
CA ALA A 290 16.95 6.67 -16.64
C ALA A 290 15.96 7.69 -16.06
N ILE A 291 15.59 8.69 -16.87
CA ILE A 291 14.62 9.72 -16.48
C ILE A 291 13.26 9.08 -16.22
N TRP A 292 12.74 8.26 -17.15
CA TRP A 292 11.47 7.57 -16.97
C TRP A 292 11.44 6.71 -15.69
N TYR A 293 12.45 5.87 -15.48
CA TYR A 293 12.53 4.99 -14.33
C TYR A 293 12.64 5.77 -13.02
N SER A 294 13.41 6.86 -12.97
CA SER A 294 13.49 7.71 -11.79
C SER A 294 12.14 8.36 -11.46
N VAL A 295 11.42 8.87 -12.45
CA VAL A 295 10.09 9.48 -12.29
C VAL A 295 9.05 8.44 -11.89
N LYS A 296 9.14 7.21 -12.41
CA LYS A 296 8.21 6.13 -12.11
C LYS A 296 8.62 5.27 -10.92
N GLY A 297 9.72 5.57 -10.24
CA GLY A 297 10.19 4.84 -9.06
C GLY A 297 10.61 3.39 -9.35
N PHE A 298 11.20 3.14 -10.53
CA PHE A 298 11.81 1.85 -10.93
C PHE A 298 10.86 0.64 -10.86
N ASN A 299 9.55 0.88 -10.98
CA ASN A 299 8.52 -0.17 -10.94
C ASN A 299 7.70 -0.28 -12.24
N THR A 300 7.88 0.67 -13.16
CA THR A 300 7.14 0.75 -14.43
C THR A 300 8.13 0.68 -15.59
N PRO A 301 8.00 -0.28 -16.52
CA PRO A 301 8.88 -0.39 -17.67
C PRO A 301 8.78 0.87 -18.56
N TYR A 302 9.86 1.18 -19.28
CA TYR A 302 9.83 2.21 -20.30
C TYR A 302 8.89 1.78 -21.43
N PRO A 303 8.16 2.69 -22.09
CA PRO A 303 7.28 2.32 -23.20
C PRO A 303 8.01 1.45 -24.24
N GLY A 304 7.52 0.22 -24.46
CA GLY A 304 8.13 -0.77 -25.34
C GLY A 304 9.00 -1.83 -24.65
N ASP A 305 9.43 -1.60 -23.41
CA ASP A 305 10.21 -2.57 -22.63
C ASP A 305 9.27 -3.59 -21.95
N ARG A 306 9.71 -4.85 -21.85
CA ARG A 306 8.95 -5.94 -21.20
C ARG A 306 9.03 -5.90 -19.67
N LYS A 307 10.09 -5.30 -19.13
CA LYS A 307 10.37 -5.14 -17.70
C LYS A 307 11.22 -3.89 -17.49
N VAL A 308 11.37 -3.46 -16.24
CA VAL A 308 12.42 -2.49 -15.88
C VAL A 308 13.76 -3.24 -15.96
N TYR A 309 14.65 -2.77 -16.80
CA TYR A 309 15.97 -3.36 -17.01
C TYR A 309 17.03 -2.61 -16.19
N ALA A 310 18.09 -3.30 -15.80
CA ALA A 310 19.30 -2.70 -15.27
C ALA A 310 20.12 -2.04 -16.40
N PRO A 311 20.93 -1.01 -16.12
CA PRO A 311 21.74 -0.34 -17.13
C PRO A 311 22.61 -1.32 -17.95
N GLU A 312 23.19 -2.32 -17.28
CA GLU A 312 24.11 -3.28 -17.89
C GLU A 312 23.41 -4.26 -18.84
N GLU A 313 22.08 -4.39 -18.77
CA GLU A 313 21.30 -5.23 -19.69
C GLU A 313 21.15 -4.60 -21.09
N PHE A 314 21.56 -3.34 -21.27
CA PHE A 314 21.51 -2.63 -22.55
C PHE A 314 22.85 -2.55 -23.27
N ASP A 315 23.96 -2.85 -22.60
CA ASP A 315 25.31 -2.76 -23.18
C ASP A 315 25.67 -3.95 -24.11
N ASN A 316 24.73 -4.88 -24.37
CA ASN A 316 24.95 -6.13 -25.11
C ASN A 316 24.25 -6.22 -26.48
N ASN A 317 23.79 -5.09 -27.07
CA ASN A 317 23.21 -5.06 -28.43
C ASN A 317 23.87 -4.02 -29.32
#